data_AF-A0A350LP83-F1
#
_entry.id   AF-A0A350LP83-F1
#
_cell.length_a   1.000
_cell.length_b   1.000
_cell.length_c   1.000
_cell.angle_alpha   90.00
_cell.angle_beta   90.00
_cell.angle_gamma   90.00
#
_symmetry.space_group_name_H-M   'P 1'
#
loop_
_entity.id
_entity.type
_entity.pdbx_description
1 polymer ?
#
loop_
_entity_poly.entity_id
_entity_poly.type
_entity_poly.pdbx_seq_one_letter_code
_entity_poly.pdbx_strand_id
1 'polypeptide(L)' 'LPLIDIAAATGFGATGTLATAFRKFYGITPTDFRGKHRERVLDYSAKV' A
#
# COMPACT_ATOMS: atom_id res chain seq x y z
N LEU A 1 -9.42 -0.96 0.64
CA LEU A 1 -9.19 0.07 -0.40
C LEU A 1 -8.61 -0.58 -1.66
N PRO A 2 -9.17 -0.36 -2.85
CA PRO A 2 -8.50 -0.56 -4.14
C PRO A 2 -7.12 0.13 -4.21
N LEU A 3 -6.19 -0.36 -5.04
CA LEU A 3 -4.87 0.28 -5.22
C LEU A 3 -4.98 1.64 -5.92
N ILE A 4 -5.99 1.82 -6.79
CA ILE A 4 -6.23 3.09 -7.49
C ILE A 4 -6.62 4.21 -6.52
N ASP A 5 -7.42 3.91 -5.49
CA ASP A 5 -7.80 4.91 -4.49
C ASP A 5 -6.61 5.32 -3.62
N ILE A 6 -5.70 4.39 -3.31
CA ILE A 6 -4.44 4.72 -2.62
C ILE A 6 -3.57 5.59 -3.51
N ALA A 7 -3.44 5.26 -4.80
CA ALA A 7 -2.68 6.06 -5.74
C ALA A 7 -3.22 7.49 -5.77
N ALA A 8 -4.54 7.66 -5.93
CA ALA A 8 -5.19 8.96 -5.92
C ALA A 8 -4.99 9.72 -4.59
N ALA A 9 -5.19 9.07 -3.44
CA ALA A 9 -5.04 9.67 -2.13
C ALA A 9 -3.59 10.09 -1.79
N THR A 10 -2.60 9.46 -2.43
CA THR A 10 -1.17 9.75 -2.24
C THR A 10 -0.58 10.64 -3.34
N GLY A 11 -1.41 11.11 -4.27
CA GLY A 11 -1.01 12.05 -5.34
C GLY A 11 -0.49 11.41 -6.62
N PHE A 12 -0.63 10.09 -6.80
CA PHE A 12 -0.31 9.40 -8.05
C PHE A 12 -1.52 9.36 -9.00
N GLY A 13 -1.31 9.74 -10.25
CA GLY A 13 -2.34 9.68 -11.30
C GLY A 13 -2.65 8.28 -11.82
N ALA A 14 -1.83 7.28 -11.49
CA ALA A 14 -2.06 5.89 -11.89
C ALA A 14 -1.42 4.89 -10.92
N THR A 15 -1.99 3.68 -10.89
CA THR A 15 -1.49 2.55 -10.07
C THR A 15 -0.10 2.08 -10.51
N GLY A 16 0.23 2.16 -11.80
CA GLY A 16 1.55 1.77 -12.31
C GLY A 16 2.68 2.68 -11.82
N THR A 17 2.41 3.99 -11.75
CA THR A 17 3.36 5.00 -11.25
C THR A 17 3.62 4.80 -9.76
N LEU A 18 2.56 4.57 -8.99
CA LEU A 18 2.65 4.17 -7.59
C LEU A 18 3.50 2.90 -7.44
N ALA A 19 3.20 1.83 -8.18
CA ALA A 19 3.92 0.55 -8.06
C ALA A 19 5.42 0.67 -8.36
N THR A 20 5.78 1.49 -9.34
CA THR A 20 7.18 1.75 -9.69
C THR A 20 7.91 2.51 -8.58
N ALA A 21 7.31 3.59 -8.08
CA ALA A 21 7.86 4.37 -6.98
C ALA A 21 7.97 3.54 -5.68
N PHE A 22 6.91 2.79 -5.36
CA PHE A 22 6.84 1.93 -4.18
C PHE A 22 7.92 0.84 -4.21
N ARG A 23 8.13 0.18 -5.35
CA ARG A 23 9.20 -0.81 -5.52
C ARG A 23 10.58 -0.18 -5.42
N LYS A 24 10.78 1.03 -5.93
CA LYS A 24 12.07 1.74 -5.79
C LYS A 24 12.40 2.06 -4.34
N PHE A 25 11.39 2.39 -3.53
CA PHE A 25 11.57 2.77 -2.13
C PHE A 25 11.61 1.57 -1.17
N TYR A 26 10.68 0.63 -1.31
CA TYR A 26 10.52 -0.52 -0.42
C TYR A 26 11.12 -1.83 -0.96
N GLY A 27 11.54 -1.87 -2.23
CA GLY A 27 12.09 -3.07 -2.87
C GLY A 27 11.05 -4.13 -3.29
N ILE A 28 9.77 -3.93 -2.97
CA ILE A 28 8.68 -4.90 -3.22
C ILE A 28 7.47 -4.23 -3.87
N THR A 29 6.55 -5.00 -4.45
CA THR A 29 5.35 -4.43 -5.06
C THR A 29 4.26 -4.13 -4.02
N PRO A 30 3.36 -3.15 -4.26
CA PRO A 30 2.24 -2.86 -3.37
C PRO A 30 1.30 -4.07 -3.16
N THR A 31 1.16 -4.91 -4.19
CA THR A 31 0.35 -6.14 -4.14
C THR A 31 0.98 -7.18 -3.23
N ASP A 32 2.30 -7.40 -3.34
CA ASP A 32 3.04 -8.31 -2.46
C ASP A 32 3.03 -7.82 -1.01
N PHE A 33 3.18 -6.50 -0.81
CA PHE A 33 3.08 -5.88 0.52
C PHE A 33 1.71 -6.13 1.13
N ARG A 34 0.63 -5.92 0.37
CA ARG A 34 -0.74 -6.23 0.82
C ARG A 34 -0.96 -7.70 1.11
N GLY A 35 -0.41 -8.60 0.29
CA GLY A 35 -0.50 -10.04 0.50
C GLY A 35 0.16 -10.46 1.82
N LYS A 36 1.36 -9.95 2.09
CA LYS A 36 2.12 -10.25 3.33
C LYS A 36 1.53 -9.63 4.60
N HIS A 37 0.78 -8.53 4.47
CA HIS A 37 0.19 -7.82 5.61
C HIS A 37 -1.32 -8.04 5.75
N ARG A 38 -1.93 -8.92 4.95
CA ARG A 38 -3.37 -9.22 5.03
C ARG A 38 -3.78 -9.82 6.38
N GLU A 39 -2.85 -10.56 7.01
CA GLU A 39 -3.03 -11.16 8.35
C GLU A 39 -2.91 -10.14 9.49
N ARG A 40 -2.19 -9.03 9.27
CA ARG A 40 -2.06 -7.94 10.24
C ARG A 40 -3.15 -6.91 9.96
N VAL A 41 -4.39 -7.29 10.25
CA VAL A 41 -5.41 -6.30 10.61
C VAL A 41 -4.78 -5.49 11.75
N LEU A 42 -4.53 -4.21 11.52
CA LEU A 42 -4.03 -3.29 12.53
C LEU A 42 -5.02 -3.36 13.70
N ASP A 43 -4.60 -4.03 14.77
CA ASP A 43 -5.36 -4.09 16.01
C ASP A 43 -5.29 -2.71 16.65
N TYR A 44 -6.34 -1.92 16.45
CA TYR A 44 -6.53 -0.63 17.11
C TYR A 44 -6.88 -0.79 18.61
N SER A 45 -6.82 -2.01 19.17
CA SER A 45 -6.92 -2.26 20.61
C SER A 45 -5.66 -1.91 21.41
N ALA A 46 -4.59 -1.41 20.77
CA ALA A 46 -3.49 -0.79 21.49
C ALA A 46 -4.00 0.49 22.19
N LYS A 47 -4.35 0.33 23.46
CA LYS A 47 -4.94 1.31 24.38
C LYS A 47 -4.27 2.68 24.34
N VAL A 48 -5.17 3.69 24.35
CA VAL A 48 -5.14 5.05 24.92
C VAL A 48 -3.77 5.63 25.27
#